data_AF-A0A935GFW4-F1
#
_entry.id   AF-A0A935GFW4-F1
#
_cell.length_a   1.000
_cell.length_b   1.000
_cell.length_c   1.000
_cell.angle_alpha   90.00
_cell.angle_beta   90.00
_cell.angle_gamma   90.00
#
_symmetry.space_group_name_H-M   'P 1'
#
loop_
_entity.id
_entity.type
_entity.pdbx_description
1 polymer ?
#
loop_
_entity_poly.entity_id
_entity_poly.type
_entity_poly.pdbx_seq_one_letter_code
_entity_poly.pdbx_strand_id
1 'polypeptide(L)'
;MKTRKKLCSYELYFADFSIKNGILIPKIQSGANAYPTLELFDDNLEYIKTRANNVQNPKYKAKYNHLLWLSPQKHIDFAKKAIESYLLLLKNSSFSAEDNLQCLSFCEYFKNLFILSQTVNHKKDDIINYAISLLESDKLNDITKYSLMDFIIENGKKIDSSVTQKFFDYSKNKISNLDERVLESYLKLLIILSQKLKLKAEQNEFQEKLGDYYISKVKKEKYEGLVAHYYYTNALEEYKKANNKEKIEQTAVLLEQAKRLLTLKKFILKLKMRI
;
A
#
# COMPACT_ATOMS: atom_id res chain seq x y z
N MET A 1 22.59 37.41 10.00
CA MET A 1 21.36 37.28 9.19
C MET A 1 21.38 36.08 8.23
N LYS A 2 22.49 35.79 7.52
CA LYS A 2 22.63 34.64 6.60
C LYS A 2 22.40 33.27 7.26
N THR A 3 22.84 33.06 8.50
CA THR A 3 22.68 31.79 9.24
C THR A 3 21.22 31.45 9.52
N ARG A 4 20.39 32.40 9.96
CA ARG A 4 18.96 32.14 10.25
C ARG A 4 18.17 31.79 8.99
N LYS A 5 18.41 32.51 7.88
CA LYS A 5 17.75 32.20 6.60
C LYS A 5 18.02 30.75 6.17
N LYS A 6 19.26 30.30 6.29
CA LYS A 6 19.68 28.94 5.97
C LYS A 6 19.02 27.88 6.86
N LEU A 7 18.92 28.15 8.18
CA LEU A 7 18.17 27.27 9.08
C LEU A 7 16.69 27.16 8.71
N CYS A 8 16.04 28.29 8.37
CA CYS A 8 14.66 28.26 7.88
C CYS A 8 14.53 27.45 6.58
N SER A 9 15.49 27.57 5.66
CA SER A 9 15.51 26.79 4.42
C SER A 9 15.54 25.28 4.71
N TYR A 10 16.36 24.80 5.66
CA TYR A 10 16.36 23.38 6.01
C TYR A 10 15.04 22.90 6.59
N GLU A 11 14.36 23.72 7.38
CA GLU A 11 13.03 23.35 7.92
C GLU A 11 11.98 23.33 6.80
N LEU A 12 12.09 24.21 5.79
CA LEU A 12 11.23 24.17 4.59
C LEU A 12 11.50 22.92 3.75
N TYR A 13 12.78 22.61 3.47
CA TYR A 13 13.16 21.38 2.77
C TYR A 13 12.64 20.17 3.56
N PHE A 14 12.83 20.17 4.88
CA PHE A 14 12.32 19.11 5.73
C PHE A 14 10.80 18.96 5.66
N ALA A 15 10.05 20.06 5.59
CA ALA A 15 8.60 20.01 5.41
C ALA A 15 8.20 19.51 4.02
N ASP A 16 8.97 19.86 2.98
CA ASP A 16 8.68 19.60 1.57
C ASP A 16 9.17 18.23 1.06
N PHE A 17 9.71 17.34 1.89
CA PHE A 17 9.85 15.92 1.49
C PHE A 17 8.91 15.01 2.28
N SER A 18 8.62 13.85 1.72
CA SER A 18 8.03 12.73 2.45
C SER A 18 8.96 11.53 2.37
N ILE A 19 8.72 10.52 3.20
CA ILE A 19 9.41 9.24 3.05
C ILE A 19 8.32 8.22 2.76
N LYS A 20 8.49 7.44 1.70
CA LYS A 20 7.58 6.37 1.33
C LYS A 20 8.38 5.12 1.02
N ASN A 21 7.99 4.00 1.64
CA ASN A 21 8.66 2.71 1.52
C ASN A 21 10.19 2.79 1.75
N GLY A 22 10.61 3.61 2.72
CA GLY A 22 12.03 3.77 3.07
C GLY A 22 12.86 4.66 2.13
N ILE A 23 12.23 5.33 1.16
CA ILE A 23 12.90 6.22 0.21
C ILE A 23 12.40 7.65 0.38
N LEU A 24 13.29 8.63 0.24
CA LEU A 24 12.92 10.05 0.24
C LEU A 24 12.17 10.38 -1.04
N ILE A 25 10.98 10.95 -0.88
CA ILE A 25 10.12 11.41 -1.97
C ILE A 25 10.04 12.94 -1.93
N PRO A 26 10.58 13.64 -2.94
CA PRO A 26 10.47 15.09 -3.06
C PRO A 26 9.01 15.50 -3.31
N LYS A 27 8.61 16.69 -2.85
CA LYS A 27 7.26 17.24 -3.11
C LYS A 27 7.06 17.64 -4.57
N ILE A 28 8.13 18.09 -5.24
CA ILE A 28 8.10 18.45 -6.66
C ILE A 28 9.09 17.56 -7.39
N GLN A 29 8.62 16.87 -8.43
CA GLN A 29 9.48 16.10 -9.33
C GLN A 29 8.98 16.27 -10.77
N SER A 30 9.89 16.66 -11.67
CA SER A 30 9.63 16.79 -13.10
C SER A 30 10.84 16.30 -13.88
N GLY A 31 10.73 15.09 -14.43
CA GLY A 31 11.86 14.39 -15.04
C GLY A 31 13.01 14.20 -14.04
N ALA A 32 14.20 14.69 -14.41
CA ALA A 32 15.39 14.65 -13.56
C ALA A 32 15.40 15.73 -12.46
N ASN A 33 14.56 16.76 -12.56
CA ASN A 33 14.52 17.84 -11.57
C ASN A 33 13.65 17.45 -10.39
N ALA A 34 14.17 17.60 -9.18
CA ALA A 34 13.47 17.28 -7.94
C ALA A 34 13.72 18.33 -6.86
N TYR A 35 12.71 18.60 -6.05
CA TYR A 35 12.83 19.44 -4.86
C TYR A 35 11.97 18.91 -3.71
N PRO A 36 12.55 18.81 -2.50
CA PRO A 36 13.96 18.97 -2.16
C PRO A 36 14.77 17.69 -2.47
N THR A 37 16.07 17.81 -2.75
CA THR A 37 17.01 16.68 -2.82
C THR A 37 17.77 16.50 -1.50
N LEU A 38 18.42 15.34 -1.30
CA LEU A 38 19.27 15.12 -0.13
C LEU A 38 20.45 16.11 -0.06
N GLU A 39 20.98 16.52 -1.21
CA GLU A 39 22.11 17.45 -1.30
C GLU A 39 21.82 18.81 -0.67
N LEU A 40 20.53 19.21 -0.63
CA LEU A 40 20.10 20.44 0.04
C LEU A 40 20.31 20.42 1.57
N PHE A 41 20.69 19.28 2.15
CA PHE A 41 20.99 19.12 3.58
C PHE A 41 22.49 18.90 3.87
N ASP A 42 23.32 18.67 2.85
CA ASP A 42 24.69 18.15 3.02
C ASP A 42 25.62 19.14 3.73
N ASP A 43 25.39 20.43 3.54
CA ASP A 43 26.23 21.49 4.08
C ASP A 43 25.93 21.83 5.56
N ASN A 44 24.92 21.20 6.19
CA ASN A 44 24.68 21.32 7.63
C ASN A 44 23.87 20.14 8.23
N LEU A 45 24.38 18.92 8.07
CA LEU A 45 23.79 17.74 8.73
C LEU A 45 23.84 17.84 10.27
N GLU A 46 24.72 18.65 10.84
CA GLU A 46 24.81 18.87 12.29
C GLU A 46 23.57 19.57 12.85
N TYR A 47 23.00 20.52 12.10
CA TYR A 47 21.70 21.09 12.42
C TYR A 47 20.62 20.01 12.46
N ILE A 48 20.58 19.13 11.46
CA ILE A 48 19.60 18.03 11.37
C ILE A 48 19.75 17.06 12.56
N LYS A 49 20.98 16.70 12.95
CA LYS A 49 21.23 15.90 14.16
C LYS A 49 20.74 16.58 15.43
N THR A 50 21.02 17.88 15.57
CA THR A 50 20.56 18.68 16.71
C THR A 50 19.03 18.68 16.79
N ARG A 51 18.34 18.88 15.66
CA ARG A 51 16.87 18.80 15.58
C ARG A 51 16.35 17.41 15.92
N ALA A 52 16.97 16.36 15.38
CA ALA A 52 16.60 14.97 15.66
C ALA A 52 16.69 14.60 17.15
N ASN A 53 17.66 15.17 17.88
CA ASN A 53 17.82 14.95 19.32
C ASN A 53 16.83 15.74 20.16
N ASN A 54 16.53 16.99 19.78
CA ASN A 54 15.74 17.92 20.60
C ASN A 54 14.23 17.81 20.37
N VAL A 55 13.78 17.32 19.21
CA VAL A 55 12.36 17.23 18.89
C VAL A 55 11.66 16.16 19.73
N GLN A 56 10.53 16.55 20.34
CA GLN A 56 9.74 15.66 21.20
C GLN A 56 8.69 14.86 20.41
N ASN A 57 8.13 15.46 19.35
CA ASN A 57 7.09 14.81 18.56
C ASN A 57 7.65 13.57 17.83
N PRO A 58 7.12 12.35 18.08
CA PRO A 58 7.64 11.12 17.50
C PRO A 58 7.63 11.09 15.97
N LYS A 59 6.64 11.73 15.31
CA LYS A 59 6.56 11.84 13.85
C LYS A 59 7.77 12.56 13.27
N TYR A 60 8.08 13.75 13.80
CA TYR A 60 9.22 14.52 13.31
C TYR A 60 10.54 13.87 13.72
N LYS A 61 10.62 13.30 14.93
CA LYS A 61 11.80 12.55 15.39
C LYS A 61 12.12 11.38 14.46
N ALA A 62 11.10 10.61 14.07
CA ALA A 62 11.24 9.52 13.10
C ALA A 62 11.74 10.05 11.75
N LYS A 63 11.10 11.10 11.22
CA LYS A 63 11.45 11.68 9.92
C LYS A 63 12.87 12.26 9.87
N TYR A 64 13.32 12.99 10.89
CA TYR A 64 14.71 13.52 10.94
C TYR A 64 15.74 12.40 11.03
N ASN A 65 15.51 11.40 11.89
CA ASN A 65 16.44 10.28 12.00
C ASN A 65 16.44 9.42 10.71
N HIS A 66 15.31 9.28 10.03
CA HIS A 66 15.24 8.59 8.75
C HIS A 66 15.94 9.39 7.64
N LEU A 67 15.83 10.72 7.63
CA LEU A 67 16.63 11.58 6.74
C LEU A 67 18.14 11.37 6.97
N LEU A 68 18.59 11.36 8.23
CA LEU A 68 20.00 11.12 8.57
C LEU A 68 20.46 9.72 8.12
N TRP A 69 19.60 8.71 8.25
CA TRP A 69 19.87 7.37 7.72
C TRP A 69 20.06 7.35 6.20
N LEU A 70 19.31 8.17 5.46
CA LEU A 70 19.42 8.28 4.00
C LEU A 70 20.55 9.22 3.54
N SER A 71 21.12 10.01 4.44
CA SER A 71 22.16 11.00 4.12
C SER A 71 23.55 10.37 3.91
N PRO A 72 24.53 11.12 3.37
CA PRO A 72 25.92 10.67 3.29
C PRO A 72 26.54 10.32 4.66
N GLN A 73 26.06 10.91 5.77
CA GLN A 73 26.48 10.58 7.14
C GLN A 73 25.65 9.45 7.76
N LYS A 74 25.14 8.51 6.94
CA LYS A 74 24.35 7.38 7.41
C LYS A 74 25.04 6.62 8.55
N HIS A 75 24.28 6.38 9.61
CA HIS A 75 24.70 5.55 10.74
C HIS A 75 23.52 4.71 11.22
N ILE A 76 23.79 3.48 11.63
CA ILE A 76 22.74 2.53 12.03
C ILE A 76 21.90 3.05 13.22
N ASP A 77 22.49 3.85 14.09
CA ASP A 77 21.78 4.44 15.24
C ASP A 77 20.66 5.39 14.80
N PHE A 78 20.82 6.09 13.68
CA PHE A 78 19.74 6.92 13.14
C PHE A 78 18.57 6.04 12.68
N ALA A 79 18.84 4.93 12.00
CA ALA A 79 17.79 3.98 11.64
C ALA A 79 17.07 3.41 12.86
N LYS A 80 17.82 2.99 13.89
CA LYS A 80 17.23 2.48 15.16
C LYS A 80 16.38 3.55 15.85
N LYS A 81 16.87 4.78 15.99
CA LYS A 81 16.10 5.90 16.55
C LYS A 81 14.84 6.21 15.75
N ALA A 82 14.89 6.12 14.42
CA ALA A 82 13.72 6.29 13.56
C ALA A 82 12.70 5.15 13.78
N ILE A 83 13.14 3.89 13.86
CA ILE A 83 12.30 2.72 14.17
C ILE A 83 11.57 2.91 15.50
N GLU A 84 12.29 3.26 16.57
CA GLU A 84 11.67 3.51 17.88
C GLU A 84 10.63 4.65 17.82
N SER A 85 10.95 5.73 17.10
CA SER A 85 10.07 6.89 16.99
C SER A 85 8.82 6.60 16.17
N TYR A 86 8.92 5.81 15.10
CA TYR A 86 7.75 5.33 14.35
C TYR A 86 6.90 4.38 15.19
N LEU A 87 7.50 3.44 15.92
CA LEU A 87 6.77 2.54 16.81
C LEU A 87 6.01 3.33 17.89
N LEU A 88 6.67 4.31 18.51
CA LEU A 88 6.05 5.18 19.50
C LEU A 88 4.91 5.99 18.89
N LEU A 89 5.10 6.56 17.70
CA LEU A 89 4.04 7.27 16.97
C LEU A 89 2.82 6.38 16.74
N LEU A 90 3.03 5.18 16.20
CA LEU A 90 1.95 4.26 15.83
C LEU A 90 1.22 3.70 17.07
N LYS A 91 1.94 3.43 18.16
CA LYS A 91 1.33 2.96 19.41
C LYS A 91 0.51 4.05 20.08
N ASN A 92 1.01 5.29 20.09
CA ASN A 92 0.34 6.42 20.74
C ASN A 92 -0.72 7.11 19.88
N SER A 93 -0.86 6.74 18.60
CA SER A 93 -1.86 7.34 17.72
C SER A 93 -3.27 6.94 18.17
N SER A 94 -4.13 7.94 18.35
CA SER A 94 -5.55 7.77 18.68
C SER A 94 -6.38 8.44 17.59
N PHE A 95 -7.15 7.64 16.86
CA PHE A 95 -8.10 8.06 15.82
C PHE A 95 -9.14 6.95 15.66
N SER A 96 -10.29 7.24 15.05
CA SER A 96 -11.31 6.22 14.80
C SER A 96 -11.06 5.51 13.45
N ALA A 97 -11.48 4.26 13.32
CA ALA A 97 -11.29 3.48 12.10
C ALA A 97 -12.01 4.08 10.87
N GLU A 98 -13.04 4.90 11.11
CA GLU A 98 -13.75 5.64 10.07
C GLU A 98 -12.95 6.82 9.50
N ASP A 99 -11.90 7.29 10.21
CA ASP A 99 -11.00 8.32 9.70
C ASP A 99 -10.02 7.73 8.68
N ASN A 100 -10.47 7.71 7.43
CA ASN A 100 -9.70 7.19 6.30
C ASN A 100 -8.35 7.91 6.10
N LEU A 101 -8.25 9.19 6.43
CA LEU A 101 -7.00 9.96 6.27
C LEU A 101 -5.97 9.59 7.33
N GLN A 102 -6.41 9.40 8.58
CA GLN A 102 -5.53 8.94 9.65
C GLN A 102 -5.13 7.48 9.45
N CYS A 103 -6.05 6.63 9.02
CA CYS A 103 -5.78 5.24 8.63
C CYS A 103 -4.72 5.16 7.51
N LEU A 104 -4.86 5.98 6.46
CA LEU A 104 -3.88 6.07 5.39
C LEU A 104 -2.51 6.52 5.91
N SER A 105 -2.49 7.58 6.73
CA SER A 105 -1.26 8.10 7.32
C SER A 105 -0.57 7.05 8.21
N PHE A 106 -1.34 6.32 9.02
CA PHE A 106 -0.86 5.21 9.84
C PHE A 106 -0.20 4.14 8.96
N CYS A 107 -0.87 3.77 7.86
CA CYS A 107 -0.36 2.80 6.90
C CYS A 107 1.00 3.26 6.32
N GLU A 108 1.11 4.51 5.89
CA GLU A 108 2.37 5.06 5.36
C GLU A 108 3.52 5.04 6.39
N TYR A 109 3.25 5.40 7.65
CA TYR A 109 4.25 5.31 8.71
C TYR A 109 4.64 3.87 9.02
N PHE A 110 3.68 2.94 9.05
CA PHE A 110 3.96 1.53 9.26
C PHE A 110 4.83 0.96 8.13
N LYS A 111 4.53 1.28 6.87
CA LYS A 111 5.32 0.81 5.72
C LYS A 111 6.78 1.27 5.81
N ASN A 112 7.01 2.53 6.18
CA ASN A 112 8.36 3.05 6.43
C ASN A 112 9.07 2.34 7.59
N LEU A 113 8.37 2.13 8.71
CA LEU A 113 8.88 1.40 9.85
C LEU A 113 9.30 -0.03 9.47
N PHE A 114 8.42 -0.74 8.75
CA PHE A 114 8.65 -2.12 8.32
C PHE A 114 9.87 -2.24 7.42
N ILE A 115 9.93 -1.44 6.35
CA ILE A 115 11.08 -1.46 5.42
C ILE A 115 12.38 -1.14 6.15
N LEU A 116 12.38 -0.12 7.01
CA LEU A 116 13.58 0.29 7.71
C LEU A 116 14.07 -0.81 8.68
N SER A 117 13.16 -1.40 9.44
CA SER A 117 13.43 -2.54 10.33
C SER A 117 14.01 -3.74 9.60
N GLN A 118 13.43 -4.11 8.46
CA GLN A 118 13.92 -5.20 7.62
C GLN A 118 15.31 -4.89 7.04
N THR A 119 15.55 -3.63 6.68
CA THR A 119 16.81 -3.17 6.09
C THR A 119 17.97 -3.24 7.08
N VAL A 120 17.77 -2.78 8.32
CA VAL A 120 18.83 -2.77 9.35
C VAL A 120 18.78 -3.95 10.31
N ASN A 121 17.91 -4.93 10.05
CA ASN A 121 17.73 -6.14 10.85
C ASN A 121 17.47 -5.85 12.34
N HIS A 122 16.53 -4.94 12.63
CA HIS A 122 16.22 -4.50 13.99
C HIS A 122 14.71 -4.52 14.25
N LYS A 123 14.27 -5.17 15.33
CA LYS A 123 12.85 -5.30 15.76
C LYS A 123 11.89 -5.87 14.70
N LYS A 124 12.40 -6.71 13.78
CA LYS A 124 11.60 -7.28 12.69
C LYS A 124 10.38 -8.03 13.21
N ASP A 125 10.60 -8.92 14.17
CA ASP A 125 9.55 -9.78 14.71
C ASP A 125 8.56 -8.98 15.56
N ASP A 126 9.05 -8.02 16.35
CA ASP A 126 8.20 -7.10 17.12
C ASP A 126 7.22 -6.32 16.22
N ILE A 127 7.68 -5.86 15.06
CA ILE A 127 6.86 -5.08 14.13
C ILE A 127 5.84 -5.96 13.42
N ILE A 128 6.21 -7.19 13.07
CA ILE A 128 5.27 -8.19 12.51
C ILE A 128 4.22 -8.56 13.55
N ASN A 129 4.63 -8.83 14.79
CA ASN A 129 3.71 -9.14 15.89
C ASN A 129 2.79 -7.95 16.19
N TYR A 130 3.29 -6.72 16.09
CA TYR A 130 2.46 -5.53 16.20
C TYR A 130 1.43 -5.45 15.06
N ALA A 131 1.80 -5.71 13.80
CA ALA A 131 0.83 -5.80 12.70
C ALA A 131 -0.25 -6.85 12.94
N ILE A 132 0.13 -8.05 13.40
CA ILE A 132 -0.82 -9.13 13.73
C ILE A 132 -1.78 -8.66 14.82
N SER A 133 -1.29 -8.01 15.89
CA SER A 133 -2.15 -7.49 16.96
C SER A 133 -3.16 -6.44 16.49
N LEU A 134 -2.82 -5.68 15.44
CA LEU A 134 -3.72 -4.68 14.86
C LEU A 134 -4.87 -5.31 14.06
N LEU A 135 -4.72 -6.54 13.56
CA LEU A 135 -5.77 -7.22 12.80
C LEU A 135 -7.00 -7.51 13.68
N GLU A 136 -6.76 -7.93 14.92
CA GLU A 136 -7.83 -8.21 15.90
C GLU A 136 -8.38 -6.94 16.57
N SER A 137 -7.68 -5.80 16.45
CA SER A 137 -8.14 -4.53 17.03
C SER A 137 -9.19 -3.83 16.16
N ASP A 138 -9.99 -2.98 16.77
CA ASP A 138 -10.93 -2.05 16.12
C ASP A 138 -10.27 -0.73 15.66
N LYS A 139 -8.96 -0.57 15.89
CA LYS A 139 -8.21 0.66 15.58
C LYS A 139 -8.15 1.00 14.09
N LEU A 140 -8.17 0.00 13.21
CA LEU A 140 -7.98 0.17 11.77
C LEU A 140 -9.17 -0.36 10.99
N ASN A 141 -9.54 0.31 9.91
CA ASN A 141 -10.51 -0.23 8.97
C ASN A 141 -9.94 -1.38 8.13
N ASP A 142 -10.84 -2.14 7.49
CA ASP A 142 -10.48 -3.36 6.76
C ASP A 142 -9.54 -3.10 5.58
N ILE A 143 -9.68 -1.96 4.88
CA ILE A 143 -8.79 -1.54 3.79
C ILE A 143 -7.36 -1.38 4.31
N THR A 144 -7.21 -0.75 5.47
CA THR A 144 -5.89 -0.52 6.06
C THR A 144 -5.28 -1.82 6.54
N LYS A 145 -6.05 -2.69 7.19
CA LYS A 145 -5.60 -4.03 7.58
C LYS A 145 -5.14 -4.85 6.38
N TYR A 146 -5.91 -4.85 5.29
CA TYR A 146 -5.51 -5.45 4.01
C TYR A 146 -4.18 -4.85 3.53
N SER A 147 -4.07 -3.53 3.46
CA SER A 147 -2.86 -2.87 2.94
C SER A 147 -1.61 -3.18 3.75
N LEU A 148 -1.73 -3.40 5.07
CA LEU A 148 -0.62 -3.83 5.92
C LEU A 148 -0.21 -5.28 5.61
N MET A 149 -1.17 -6.21 5.58
CA MET A 149 -0.90 -7.63 5.28
C MET A 149 -0.27 -7.80 3.90
N ASP A 150 -0.88 -7.21 2.88
CA ASP A 150 -0.43 -7.24 1.49
C ASP A 150 1.01 -6.72 1.39
N PHE A 151 1.27 -5.54 1.97
CA PHE A 151 2.60 -4.95 1.95
C PHE A 151 3.67 -5.81 2.65
N ILE A 152 3.36 -6.40 3.81
CA ILE A 152 4.27 -7.30 4.53
C ILE A 152 4.58 -8.55 3.70
N ILE A 153 3.57 -9.11 3.03
CA ILE A 153 3.70 -10.31 2.21
C ILE A 153 4.52 -10.06 0.94
N GLU A 154 4.40 -8.88 0.34
CA GLU A 154 5.16 -8.46 -0.84
C GLU A 154 6.62 -8.07 -0.50
N ASN A 155 6.83 -7.31 0.58
CA ASN A 155 8.11 -6.65 0.85
C ASN A 155 8.93 -7.34 1.95
N GLY A 156 8.36 -8.32 2.65
CA GLY A 156 9.01 -9.01 3.74
C GLY A 156 10.11 -9.95 3.29
N LYS A 157 11.29 -9.83 3.92
CA LYS A 157 12.42 -10.76 3.68
C LYS A 157 12.31 -11.93 4.64
N LYS A 158 12.17 -13.16 4.10
CA LYS A 158 12.08 -14.40 4.89
C LYS A 158 10.93 -14.36 5.91
N ILE A 159 9.73 -13.99 5.47
CA ILE A 159 8.53 -14.05 6.31
C ILE A 159 8.25 -15.50 6.68
N ASP A 160 8.08 -15.75 7.98
CA ASP A 160 7.76 -17.06 8.53
C ASP A 160 6.39 -17.54 8.02
N SER A 161 6.27 -18.85 7.74
CA SER A 161 5.00 -19.44 7.28
C SER A 161 3.87 -19.25 8.27
N SER A 162 4.15 -19.20 9.57
CA SER A 162 3.15 -18.92 10.62
C SER A 162 2.54 -17.52 10.51
N VAL A 163 3.30 -16.52 10.06
CA VAL A 163 2.79 -15.16 9.79
C VAL A 163 1.85 -15.20 8.60
N THR A 164 2.25 -15.90 7.53
CA THR A 164 1.41 -16.11 6.34
C THR A 164 0.11 -16.83 6.71
N GLN A 165 0.18 -17.85 7.57
CA GLN A 165 -0.98 -18.59 8.07
C GLN A 165 -1.92 -17.68 8.87
N LYS A 166 -1.40 -16.86 9.80
CA LYS A 166 -2.21 -15.92 10.58
C LYS A 166 -2.96 -14.92 9.69
N PHE A 167 -2.30 -14.38 8.66
CA PHE A 167 -2.96 -13.49 7.70
C PHE A 167 -4.04 -14.23 6.90
N PHE A 168 -3.76 -15.48 6.51
CA PHE A 168 -4.72 -16.31 5.79
C PHE A 168 -5.98 -16.57 6.63
N ASP A 169 -5.80 -17.02 7.87
CA ASP A 169 -6.89 -17.34 8.78
C ASP A 169 -7.75 -16.09 9.07
N TYR A 170 -7.11 -14.95 9.35
CA TYR A 170 -7.80 -13.68 9.57
C TYR A 170 -8.63 -13.27 8.33
N SER A 171 -7.99 -13.23 7.15
CA SER A 171 -8.65 -12.83 5.91
C SER A 171 -9.79 -13.78 5.53
N LYS A 172 -9.61 -15.09 5.71
CA LYS A 172 -10.63 -16.11 5.41
C LYS A 172 -11.86 -15.94 6.33
N ASN A 173 -11.64 -15.69 7.61
CA ASN A 173 -12.73 -15.49 8.58
C ASN A 173 -13.49 -14.18 8.35
N LYS A 174 -12.82 -13.15 7.81
CA LYS A 174 -13.45 -11.85 7.55
C LYS A 174 -14.29 -11.81 6.29
N ILE A 175 -13.94 -12.59 5.27
CA ILE A 175 -14.44 -12.39 3.90
C ILE A 175 -15.96 -12.34 3.76
N SER A 176 -16.70 -13.14 4.55
CA SER A 176 -18.17 -13.21 4.51
C SER A 176 -18.87 -11.95 5.01
N ASN A 177 -18.18 -11.10 5.78
CA ASN A 177 -18.73 -9.89 6.40
C ASN A 177 -18.11 -8.59 5.84
N LEU A 178 -17.28 -8.68 4.80
CA LEU A 178 -16.62 -7.51 4.23
C LEU A 178 -17.57 -6.70 3.35
N ASP A 179 -17.39 -5.37 3.40
CA ASP A 179 -17.96 -4.46 2.42
C ASP A 179 -17.44 -4.80 1.02
N GLU A 180 -18.33 -4.73 0.03
CA GLU A 180 -18.05 -5.05 -1.36
C GLU A 180 -16.87 -4.25 -1.94
N ARG A 181 -16.63 -3.03 -1.46
CA ARG A 181 -15.51 -2.17 -1.89
C ARG A 181 -14.14 -2.72 -1.51
N VAL A 182 -14.08 -3.63 -0.54
CA VAL A 182 -12.82 -4.19 0.01
C VAL A 182 -12.69 -5.68 -0.30
N LEU A 183 -13.80 -6.34 -0.63
CA LEU A 183 -13.88 -7.76 -0.91
C LEU A 183 -12.89 -8.21 -2.00
N GLU A 184 -12.79 -7.46 -3.10
CA GLU A 184 -11.85 -7.79 -4.19
C GLU A 184 -10.40 -7.88 -3.70
N SER A 185 -10.00 -6.92 -2.87
CA SER A 185 -8.65 -6.85 -2.31
C SER A 185 -8.34 -8.04 -1.40
N TYR A 186 -9.30 -8.44 -0.55
CA TYR A 186 -9.13 -9.62 0.29
C TYR A 186 -9.12 -10.93 -0.50
N LEU A 187 -9.92 -11.05 -1.55
CA LEU A 187 -9.89 -12.22 -2.44
C LEU A 187 -8.51 -12.37 -3.11
N LYS A 188 -7.97 -11.27 -3.65
CA LYS A 188 -6.62 -11.23 -4.22
C LYS A 188 -5.55 -11.60 -3.19
N LEU A 189 -5.63 -11.04 -1.98
CA LEU A 189 -4.72 -11.39 -0.88
C LEU A 189 -4.80 -12.88 -0.52
N LEU A 190 -6.00 -13.43 -0.39
CA LEU A 190 -6.20 -14.85 -0.06
C LEU A 190 -5.63 -15.79 -1.13
N ILE A 191 -5.71 -15.42 -2.42
CA ILE A 191 -5.07 -16.18 -3.50
C ILE A 191 -3.55 -16.19 -3.32
N ILE A 192 -2.94 -15.04 -3.04
CA ILE A 192 -1.49 -14.90 -2.81
C ILE A 192 -1.05 -15.70 -1.58
N LEU A 193 -1.80 -15.59 -0.48
CA LEU A 193 -1.54 -16.33 0.77
C LEU A 193 -1.66 -17.84 0.56
N SER A 194 -2.72 -18.30 -0.10
CA SER A 194 -2.93 -19.72 -0.44
C SER A 194 -1.77 -20.27 -1.27
N GLN A 195 -1.28 -19.49 -2.25
CA GLN A 195 -0.12 -19.87 -3.05
C GLN A 195 1.16 -20.00 -2.19
N LYS A 196 1.42 -19.04 -1.29
CA LYS A 196 2.58 -19.07 -0.38
C LYS A 196 2.52 -20.25 0.61
N LEU A 197 1.33 -20.63 1.03
CA LEU A 197 1.06 -21.78 1.91
C LEU A 197 0.94 -23.11 1.15
N LYS A 198 1.00 -23.10 -0.19
CA LYS A 198 0.81 -24.27 -1.06
C LYS A 198 -0.56 -24.95 -0.91
N LEU A 199 -1.60 -24.16 -0.62
CA LEU A 199 -3.00 -24.60 -0.46
C LEU A 199 -3.74 -24.51 -1.79
N LYS A 200 -3.61 -25.54 -2.65
CA LYS A 200 -4.11 -25.48 -4.03
C LYS A 200 -5.63 -25.47 -4.13
N ALA A 201 -6.33 -26.20 -3.26
CA ALA A 201 -7.79 -26.25 -3.27
C ALA A 201 -8.39 -24.89 -2.90
N GLU A 202 -7.89 -24.26 -1.83
CA GLU A 202 -8.28 -22.94 -1.36
C GLU A 202 -7.92 -21.86 -2.37
N GLN A 203 -6.73 -21.95 -3.00
CA GLN A 203 -6.35 -21.03 -4.07
C GLN A 203 -7.39 -21.06 -5.20
N ASN A 204 -7.81 -22.24 -5.65
CA ASN A 204 -8.81 -22.37 -6.70
C ASN A 204 -10.18 -21.86 -6.22
N GLU A 205 -10.59 -22.16 -4.99
CA GLU A 205 -11.84 -21.66 -4.39
C GLU A 205 -11.89 -20.13 -4.40
N PHE A 206 -10.82 -19.46 -3.98
CA PHE A 206 -10.78 -18.00 -3.95
C PHE A 206 -10.66 -17.37 -5.35
N GLN A 207 -10.03 -18.04 -6.31
CA GLN A 207 -10.07 -17.63 -7.72
C GLN A 207 -11.48 -17.70 -8.28
N GLU A 208 -12.23 -18.77 -8.00
CA GLU A 208 -13.63 -18.85 -8.40
C GLU A 208 -14.47 -17.74 -7.76
N LYS A 209 -14.31 -17.49 -6.46
CA LYS A 209 -15.01 -16.39 -5.78
C LYS A 209 -14.67 -15.01 -6.34
N LEU A 210 -13.42 -14.80 -6.78
CA LEU A 210 -13.01 -13.56 -7.44
C LEU A 210 -13.65 -13.40 -8.83
N GLY A 211 -13.75 -14.50 -9.58
CA GLY A 211 -14.54 -14.53 -10.81
C GLY A 211 -16.01 -14.21 -10.56
N ASP A 212 -16.62 -14.84 -9.54
CA ASP A 212 -18.03 -14.62 -9.17
C ASP A 212 -18.26 -13.17 -8.76
N TYR A 213 -17.32 -12.57 -8.02
CA TYR A 213 -17.35 -11.15 -7.68
C TYR A 213 -17.41 -10.27 -8.93
N TYR A 214 -16.55 -10.49 -9.93
CA TYR A 214 -16.58 -9.71 -11.17
C TYR A 214 -17.90 -9.89 -11.96
N ILE A 215 -18.44 -11.11 -12.01
CA ILE A 215 -19.75 -11.36 -12.64
C ILE A 215 -20.87 -10.61 -11.89
N SER A 216 -20.85 -10.66 -10.56
CA SER A 216 -21.85 -9.99 -9.72
C SER A 216 -21.82 -8.48 -9.89
N LYS A 217 -20.63 -7.87 -10.05
CA LYS A 217 -20.46 -6.44 -10.33
C LYS A 217 -21.19 -6.01 -11.60
N VAL A 218 -21.03 -6.76 -12.69
CA VAL A 218 -21.73 -6.45 -13.95
C VAL A 218 -23.24 -6.53 -13.78
N LYS A 219 -23.73 -7.58 -13.10
CA LYS A 219 -25.17 -7.79 -12.88
C LYS A 219 -25.80 -6.71 -11.99
N LYS A 220 -25.14 -6.37 -10.88
CA LYS A 220 -25.64 -5.42 -9.88
C LYS A 220 -25.66 -3.99 -10.41
N GLU A 221 -24.55 -3.55 -11.01
CA GLU A 221 -24.38 -2.19 -11.52
C GLU A 221 -24.93 -2.02 -12.94
N LYS A 222 -25.42 -3.11 -13.56
CA LYS A 222 -25.91 -3.15 -14.94
C LYS A 222 -24.91 -2.57 -15.93
N TYR A 223 -23.63 -2.92 -15.75
CA TYR A 223 -22.58 -2.45 -16.66
C TYR A 223 -22.81 -3.01 -18.06
N GLU A 224 -22.54 -2.17 -19.07
CA GLU A 224 -22.64 -2.51 -20.48
C GLU A 224 -21.35 -2.12 -21.23
N GLY A 225 -21.24 -2.58 -22.47
CA GLY A 225 -20.14 -2.22 -23.37
C GLY A 225 -18.75 -2.52 -22.78
N LEU A 226 -17.86 -1.53 -22.80
CA LEU A 226 -16.45 -1.70 -22.40
C LEU A 226 -16.30 -2.09 -20.93
N VAL A 227 -17.16 -1.59 -20.05
CA VAL A 227 -17.08 -1.88 -18.61
C VAL A 227 -17.47 -3.32 -18.33
N ALA A 228 -18.57 -3.80 -18.94
CA ALA A 228 -18.96 -5.21 -18.87
C ALA A 228 -17.86 -6.12 -19.45
N HIS A 229 -17.32 -5.75 -20.61
CA HIS A 229 -16.24 -6.50 -21.25
C HIS A 229 -15.00 -6.62 -20.34
N TYR A 230 -14.61 -5.54 -19.66
CA TYR A 230 -13.49 -5.56 -18.70
C TYR A 230 -13.72 -6.59 -17.58
N TYR A 231 -14.89 -6.53 -16.91
CA TYR A 231 -15.20 -7.45 -15.82
C TYR A 231 -15.35 -8.90 -16.28
N TYR A 232 -15.98 -9.16 -17.43
CA TYR A 232 -16.06 -10.51 -17.99
C TYR A 232 -14.70 -11.07 -18.39
N THR A 233 -13.79 -10.23 -18.89
CA THR A 233 -12.42 -10.64 -19.19
C THR A 233 -11.69 -11.08 -17.92
N ASN A 234 -11.75 -10.26 -16.86
CA ASN A 234 -11.13 -10.61 -15.58
C ASN A 234 -11.76 -11.86 -14.95
N ALA A 235 -13.09 -12.00 -14.99
CA ALA A 235 -13.78 -13.19 -14.49
C ALA A 235 -13.31 -14.46 -15.22
N LEU A 236 -13.22 -14.40 -16.55
CA LEU A 236 -12.76 -15.51 -17.38
C LEU A 236 -11.32 -15.91 -17.04
N GLU A 237 -10.44 -14.94 -16.80
CA GLU A 237 -9.06 -15.21 -16.38
C GLU A 237 -8.99 -15.93 -15.03
N GLU A 238 -9.78 -15.50 -14.06
CA GLU A 238 -9.81 -16.15 -12.75
C GLU A 238 -10.38 -17.58 -12.81
N TYR A 239 -11.46 -17.81 -13.56
CA TYR A 239 -11.99 -19.17 -13.75
C TYR A 239 -11.02 -20.10 -14.49
N LYS A 240 -10.24 -19.57 -15.44
CA LYS A 240 -9.15 -20.32 -16.10
C LYS A 240 -8.08 -20.72 -15.10
N LYS A 241 -7.66 -19.82 -14.21
CA LYS A 241 -6.68 -20.13 -13.16
C LYS A 241 -7.21 -21.20 -12.19
N ALA A 242 -8.51 -21.18 -11.90
CA ALA A 242 -9.19 -22.17 -11.06
C ALA A 242 -9.47 -23.52 -11.76
N ASN A 243 -9.33 -23.58 -13.09
CA ASN A 243 -9.68 -24.72 -13.95
C ASN A 243 -11.18 -25.10 -13.89
N ASN A 244 -12.07 -24.12 -13.72
CA ASN A 244 -13.53 -24.35 -13.70
C ASN A 244 -14.12 -24.27 -15.12
N LYS A 245 -14.20 -25.42 -15.81
CA LYS A 245 -14.65 -25.50 -17.21
C LYS A 245 -16.04 -24.92 -17.44
N GLU A 246 -16.97 -25.19 -16.55
CA GLU A 246 -18.35 -24.72 -16.67
C GLU A 246 -18.42 -23.19 -16.64
N LYS A 247 -17.79 -22.57 -15.64
CA LYS A 247 -17.79 -21.10 -15.52
C LYS A 247 -16.99 -20.44 -16.65
N ILE A 248 -15.96 -21.09 -17.18
CA ILE A 248 -15.21 -20.64 -18.36
C ILE A 248 -16.15 -20.55 -19.58
N GLU A 249 -16.90 -21.61 -19.88
CA GLU A 249 -17.83 -21.64 -21.01
C GLU A 249 -18.94 -20.59 -20.87
N GLN A 250 -19.58 -20.54 -19.70
CA GLN A 250 -20.64 -19.56 -19.41
C GLN A 250 -20.13 -18.12 -19.55
N THR A 251 -18.95 -17.81 -19.03
CA THR A 251 -18.38 -16.46 -19.08
C THR A 251 -17.90 -16.09 -20.48
N ALA A 252 -17.40 -17.04 -21.27
CA ALA A 252 -17.01 -16.80 -22.66
C ALA A 252 -18.22 -16.36 -23.51
N VAL A 253 -19.39 -16.97 -23.29
CA VAL A 253 -20.64 -16.55 -23.96
C VAL A 253 -21.01 -15.11 -23.58
N LEU A 254 -20.96 -14.76 -22.30
CA LEU A 254 -21.24 -13.40 -21.82
C LEU A 254 -20.26 -12.36 -22.40
N LEU A 255 -18.98 -12.72 -22.50
CA LEU A 255 -17.94 -11.86 -23.07
C LEU A 255 -18.20 -11.59 -24.57
N GLU A 256 -18.56 -12.61 -25.35
CA GLU A 256 -18.90 -12.45 -26.77
C GLU A 256 -20.16 -11.60 -26.97
N GLN A 257 -21.16 -11.74 -26.10
CA GLN A 257 -22.34 -10.88 -26.11
C GLN A 257 -21.98 -9.42 -25.83
N ALA A 258 -21.11 -9.17 -24.83
CA ALA A 258 -20.65 -7.82 -24.51
C ALA A 258 -19.85 -7.18 -25.65
N LYS A 259 -19.05 -7.95 -26.40
CA LYS A 259 -18.33 -7.46 -27.59
C LYS A 259 -19.26 -6.90 -28.67
N ARG A 260 -20.41 -7.53 -28.90
CA ARG A 260 -21.39 -7.07 -29.90
C ARG A 260 -21.99 -5.70 -29.56
N LEU A 261 -21.97 -5.32 -28.28
CA LEU A 261 -22.47 -4.03 -27.79
C LEU A 261 -21.39 -2.93 -27.79
N LEU A 262 -20.14 -3.25 -28.14
CA LEU A 262 -19.05 -2.28 -28.24
C LEU A 262 -19.24 -1.39 -29.49
N THR A 263 -20.00 -0.30 -29.34
CA THR A 263 -20.06 0.74 -30.37
C THR A 263 -18.85 1.65 -30.23
N LEU A 264 -17.80 1.39 -31.01
CA LEU A 264 -16.72 2.37 -31.24
C LEU A 264 -17.30 3.50 -32.10
N LYS A 265 -17.99 4.47 -31.49
CA LYS A 265 -18.30 5.72 -32.18
C LYS A 265 -16.98 6.39 -32.53
N LYS A 266 -16.62 6.34 -33.82
CA LYS A 266 -15.57 7.17 -34.44
C LYS A 266 -15.83 8.62 -34.05
N PHE A 267 -15.08 9.15 -33.07
CA PHE A 267 -15.02 10.59 -32.85
C PHE A 267 -14.27 11.18 -34.04
N ILE A 268 -14.99 11.57 -35.10
CA ILE A 268 -14.44 12.46 -36.11
C ILE A 268 -14.33 13.83 -35.45
N LEU A 269 -13.12 14.13 -34.96
CA LEU A 269 -12.78 15.46 -34.48
C LEU A 269 -12.82 16.40 -35.69
N LYS A 270 -13.97 17.04 -35.94
CA LYS A 270 -14.06 18.14 -36.91
C LYS A 270 -13.31 19.34 -36.32
N LEU A 271 -12.01 19.40 -36.57
CA LEU A 271 -11.22 20.62 -36.47
C LEU A 271 -11.81 21.63 -37.46
N LYS A 272 -12.73 22.47 -36.99
CA LYS A 272 -13.03 23.73 -37.68
C LYS A 272 -11.83 24.64 -37.45
N MET A 273 -10.88 24.63 -38.37
CA MET A 273 -9.98 25.78 -38.53
C MET A 273 -10.86 26.95 -38.99
N ARG A 274 -11.07 27.93 -38.10
CA ARG A 274 -11.45 29.27 -38.53
C ARG A 274 -10.18 29.91 -39.08
N ILE A 275 -10.14 30.06 -40.41
CA ILE A 275 -9.33 31.08 -41.08
C ILE A 275 -10.07 32.41 -40.89
#